data_AF-A0AB36CTY5-F1
#
_entry.id   AF-A0AB36CTY5-F1
#
_cell.length_a   1.000
_cell.length_b   1.000
_cell.length_c   1.000
_cell.angle_alpha   90.00
_cell.angle_beta   90.00
_cell.angle_gamma   90.00
#
_symmetry.space_group_name_H-M   'P 1'
#
loop_
_entity.id
_entity.type
_entity.pdbx_description
1 polymer ?
#
loop_
_entity_poly.entity_id
_entity_poly.type
_entity_poly.pdbx_seq_one_letter_code
_entity_poly.pdbx_strand_id
1 'polypeptide(L)'
;MPDYRSKTSTHGRNMAGARALWRATGMKDDDFKKPIIAIANSFTQFVPGHVHLKDLGQLVAREIERAGGVAKEFNTIAVDDGIAMGHDGMLYSLPSREIIADSVEYMVNAHCADAIVCISNCDKITPGMLMAALRLNIPVIFVSGGPMEAGKTKLASHGLDLVDAMVIAADSSASDEKVAEYERSACPTCGSCSGMFTANSMNCLVEALGLALPGNGSTLATHSDREQLFLQAGRTIVELCKRYYGENDESVLPRNIANFKAFENAMTLDIAMGGSTNTILHLLAAAQEAEMEFDLRDIDRLSRFVPQLCKVAPNIQKYHMEDVHRAGGIFSILGSLARGGLLHTDLPTVHSKTLAEGIAKWDITQTDDEAVHHFFKAGPAGIPTQTAFSQSTRWETLDDDRENGCIRSVEHAYSKEGGLAVLYGNIALDGCVVKTAGVDESIHVFEGNAKIFESQDSAVRGILADEVKAGDIVIIRYEGPKGGPGMQEMLYPTSYLKSKGLGKACALLTDGRFSGGTSGLSIGHASPEAAAGGAIGLVQDGDKVLIDIPNRSINLLISDEEMAGRRAEQDQKGWKPVEKRPRKVTTALKAYALLATSADKGAVRNKAMLDGL
;
A
#
# COMPACT_ATOMS: atom_id res chain seq x y z
N MET A 1 8.64 35.06 -3.13
CA MET A 1 7.32 34.55 -2.72
C MET A 1 6.56 34.17 -3.97
N PRO A 2 6.34 32.86 -4.21
CA PRO A 2 5.48 32.42 -5.30
C PRO A 2 4.06 32.95 -5.08
N ASP A 3 3.39 33.34 -6.16
CA ASP A 3 1.97 33.71 -6.11
C ASP A 3 1.11 32.46 -6.01
N TYR A 4 -0.06 32.56 -5.35
CA TYR A 4 -1.08 31.50 -5.41
C TYR A 4 -1.39 31.15 -6.86
N ARG A 5 -1.32 29.86 -7.19
CA ARG A 5 -1.69 29.29 -8.50
C ARG A 5 -3.11 29.69 -8.89
N SER A 6 -4.01 29.75 -7.92
CA SER A 6 -5.41 30.12 -8.11
C SER A 6 -5.61 31.54 -8.62
N LYS A 7 -4.61 32.44 -8.50
CA LYS A 7 -4.65 33.77 -9.14
C LYS A 7 -4.90 33.68 -10.64
N THR A 8 -4.45 32.60 -11.27
CA THR A 8 -4.69 32.31 -12.69
C THR A 8 -6.18 32.36 -13.04
N SER A 9 -7.07 31.82 -12.20
CA SER A 9 -8.52 31.78 -12.48
C SER A 9 -9.33 32.83 -11.69
N THR A 10 -8.71 33.52 -10.74
CA THR A 10 -9.40 34.44 -9.83
C THR A 10 -9.03 35.92 -10.05
N HIS A 11 -7.90 36.25 -10.68
CA HIS A 11 -7.42 37.64 -10.78
C HIS A 11 -7.42 38.20 -12.21
N GLY A 12 -7.44 39.53 -12.32
CA GLY A 12 -7.38 40.24 -13.60
C GLY A 12 -8.73 40.36 -14.32
N ARG A 13 -8.83 41.36 -15.21
CA ARG A 13 -10.06 41.65 -15.98
C ARG A 13 -10.49 40.48 -16.85
N ASN A 14 -9.53 39.81 -17.50
CA ASN A 14 -9.79 38.73 -18.45
C ASN A 14 -10.39 37.47 -17.79
N MET A 15 -10.15 37.26 -16.49
CA MET A 15 -10.70 36.12 -15.74
C MET A 15 -12.08 36.40 -15.12
N ALA A 16 -12.80 37.41 -15.61
CA ALA A 16 -14.16 37.70 -15.15
C ALA A 16 -15.12 36.52 -15.38
N GLY A 17 -14.98 35.78 -16.49
CA GLY A 17 -15.78 34.59 -16.77
C GLY A 17 -15.51 33.46 -15.78
N ALA A 18 -14.25 33.17 -15.48
CA ALA A 18 -13.87 32.19 -14.47
C ALA A 18 -14.39 32.57 -13.07
N ARG A 19 -14.24 33.84 -12.66
CA ARG A 19 -14.85 34.34 -11.41
C ARG A 19 -16.36 34.20 -11.39
N ALA A 20 -17.06 34.42 -12.51
CA ALA A 20 -18.52 34.25 -12.58
C ALA A 20 -18.93 32.78 -12.32
N LEU A 21 -18.18 31.82 -12.87
CA LEU A 21 -18.39 30.39 -12.59
C LEU A 21 -18.06 30.06 -11.13
N TRP A 22 -16.95 30.58 -10.59
CA TRP A 22 -16.61 30.40 -9.18
C TRP A 22 -17.69 30.93 -8.23
N ARG A 23 -18.33 32.06 -8.57
CA ARG A 23 -19.48 32.59 -7.81
C ARG A 23 -20.67 31.65 -7.83
N ALA A 24 -20.91 30.95 -8.93
CA ALA A 24 -21.95 29.92 -9.01
C ALA A 24 -21.66 28.72 -8.08
N THR A 25 -20.39 28.50 -7.70
CA THR A 25 -20.00 27.53 -6.66
C THR A 25 -20.09 28.08 -5.22
N GLY A 26 -20.60 29.31 -5.05
CA GLY A 26 -20.78 29.96 -3.75
C GLY A 26 -19.66 30.93 -3.31
N MET A 27 -18.59 31.11 -4.11
CA MET A 27 -17.51 32.03 -3.75
C MET A 27 -17.94 33.49 -3.80
N LYS A 28 -17.46 34.29 -2.84
CA LYS A 28 -17.68 35.73 -2.73
C LYS A 28 -16.41 36.52 -3.03
N ASP A 29 -16.52 37.85 -3.05
CA ASP A 29 -15.43 38.76 -3.42
C ASP A 29 -14.17 38.55 -2.57
N ASP A 30 -14.33 38.34 -1.27
CA ASP A 30 -13.21 38.12 -0.35
C ASP A 30 -12.60 36.72 -0.47
N ASP A 31 -13.32 35.75 -1.03
CA ASP A 31 -12.79 34.41 -1.26
C ASP A 31 -11.76 34.38 -2.38
N PHE A 32 -11.83 35.30 -3.35
CA PHE A 32 -10.84 35.40 -4.42
C PHE A 32 -9.45 35.85 -3.95
N LYS A 33 -9.29 36.25 -2.70
CA LYS A 33 -8.01 36.64 -2.10
C LYS A 33 -7.36 35.50 -1.29
N LYS A 34 -8.09 34.40 -1.07
CA LYS A 34 -7.69 33.27 -0.23
C LYS A 34 -7.11 32.14 -1.09
N PRO A 35 -6.28 31.26 -0.52
CA PRO A 35 -5.85 30.06 -1.22
C PRO A 35 -7.02 29.11 -1.47
N ILE A 36 -7.10 28.53 -2.66
CA ILE A 36 -8.03 27.47 -3.01
C ILE A 36 -7.37 26.13 -2.69
N ILE A 37 -7.97 25.37 -1.77
CA ILE A 37 -7.50 24.06 -1.35
C ILE A 37 -8.43 22.99 -1.92
N ALA A 38 -7.84 22.12 -2.73
CA ALA A 38 -8.51 20.98 -3.30
C ALA A 38 -8.61 19.86 -2.25
N ILE A 39 -9.79 19.27 -2.07
CA ILE A 39 -9.98 18.07 -1.25
C ILE A 39 -10.25 16.92 -2.20
N ALA A 40 -9.26 16.05 -2.36
CA ALA A 40 -9.38 14.83 -3.15
C ALA A 40 -9.97 13.72 -2.26
N ASN A 41 -11.28 13.49 -2.39
CA ASN A 41 -11.99 12.43 -1.67
C ASN A 41 -12.12 11.18 -2.53
N SER A 42 -12.07 10.00 -1.90
CA SER A 42 -12.22 8.71 -2.57
C SER A 42 -13.52 8.01 -2.18
N PHE A 43 -14.54 8.76 -1.76
CA PHE A 43 -15.83 8.23 -1.36
C PHE A 43 -16.49 7.41 -2.49
N THR A 44 -16.98 6.24 -2.14
CA THR A 44 -17.83 5.39 -2.99
C THR A 44 -18.60 4.41 -2.11
N GLN A 45 -19.77 3.97 -2.57
CA GLN A 45 -20.56 2.95 -1.88
C GLN A 45 -20.11 1.52 -2.21
N PHE A 46 -19.23 1.33 -3.19
CA PHE A 46 -18.73 0.01 -3.59
C PHE A 46 -17.64 -0.54 -2.66
N VAL A 47 -17.01 0.31 -1.84
CA VAL A 47 -15.80 -0.04 -1.10
C VAL A 47 -16.05 0.21 0.39
N PRO A 48 -16.09 -0.81 1.27
CA PRO A 48 -16.35 -0.66 2.71
C PRO A 48 -15.37 0.29 3.41
N GLY A 49 -14.12 0.36 2.92
CA GLY A 49 -13.14 1.31 3.43
C GLY A 49 -13.37 2.77 3.06
N HIS A 50 -14.39 3.06 2.27
CA HIS A 50 -14.67 4.39 1.73
C HIS A 50 -16.11 4.86 1.94
N VAL A 51 -17.04 3.97 2.35
CA VAL A 51 -18.46 4.31 2.51
C VAL A 51 -18.70 5.44 3.52
N HIS A 52 -17.86 5.53 4.55
CA HIS A 52 -17.95 6.55 5.60
C HIS A 52 -17.35 7.90 5.18
N LEU A 53 -16.62 7.97 4.08
CA LEU A 53 -15.91 9.20 3.64
C LEU A 53 -16.82 10.28 3.07
N LYS A 54 -18.11 9.98 2.84
CA LYS A 54 -19.08 10.89 2.20
C LYS A 54 -19.10 12.28 2.83
N ASP A 55 -19.20 12.33 4.16
CA ASP A 55 -19.38 13.58 4.90
C ASP A 55 -18.05 14.13 5.43
N LEU A 56 -16.96 13.37 5.30
CA LEU A 56 -15.63 13.70 5.82
C LEU A 56 -14.94 14.76 4.96
N GLY A 57 -15.13 14.75 3.65
CA GLY A 57 -14.66 15.84 2.79
C GLY A 57 -15.29 17.18 3.16
N GLN A 58 -16.58 17.20 3.47
CA GLN A 58 -17.29 18.39 3.96
C GLN A 58 -16.85 18.81 5.37
N LEU A 59 -16.50 17.87 6.23
CA LEU A 59 -15.90 18.16 7.54
C LEU A 59 -14.59 18.94 7.38
N VAL A 60 -13.68 18.44 6.53
CA VAL A 60 -12.40 19.10 6.22
C VAL A 60 -12.62 20.45 5.54
N ALA A 61 -13.58 20.53 4.61
CA ALA A 61 -13.89 21.77 3.89
C ALA A 61 -14.25 22.92 4.82
N ARG A 62 -15.18 22.66 5.78
CA ARG A 62 -15.58 23.65 6.78
C ARG A 62 -14.40 24.10 7.64
N GLU A 63 -13.46 23.20 7.94
CA GLU A 63 -12.31 23.54 8.76
C GLU A 63 -11.26 24.36 8.00
N ILE A 64 -11.04 24.06 6.71
CA ILE A 64 -10.23 24.90 5.80
C ILE A 64 -10.79 26.32 5.72
N GLU A 65 -12.10 26.45 5.56
CA GLU A 65 -12.78 27.76 5.48
C GLU A 65 -12.58 28.57 6.77
N ARG A 66 -12.70 27.92 7.94
CA ARG A 66 -12.43 28.53 9.26
C ARG A 66 -10.98 28.97 9.40
N ALA A 67 -10.03 28.21 8.88
CA ALA A 67 -8.61 28.53 8.90
C ALA A 67 -8.19 29.62 7.88
N GLY A 68 -9.13 30.07 7.03
CA GLY A 68 -8.95 31.18 6.11
C GLY A 68 -8.63 30.77 4.67
N GLY A 69 -8.86 29.51 4.29
CA GLY A 69 -8.81 29.04 2.91
C GLY A 69 -10.18 29.02 2.23
N VAL A 70 -10.21 28.57 0.98
CA VAL A 70 -11.42 28.19 0.24
C VAL A 70 -11.31 26.70 -0.07
N ALA A 71 -12.27 25.90 0.37
CA ALA A 71 -12.28 24.47 0.10
C ALA A 71 -13.08 24.14 -1.17
N LYS A 72 -12.53 23.25 -2.01
CA LYS A 72 -13.27 22.64 -3.13
C LYS A 72 -13.02 21.13 -3.12
N GLU A 73 -14.05 20.39 -2.73
CA GLU A 73 -14.04 18.93 -2.76
C GLU A 73 -14.35 18.41 -4.16
N PHE A 74 -13.61 17.38 -4.56
CA PHE A 74 -13.94 16.53 -5.69
C PHE A 74 -13.70 15.06 -5.32
N ASN A 75 -14.25 14.15 -6.12
CA ASN A 75 -14.06 12.72 -5.92
C ASN A 75 -13.18 12.11 -7.00
N THR A 76 -12.34 11.16 -6.60
CA THR A 76 -11.67 10.21 -7.49
C THR A 76 -12.25 8.81 -7.30
N ILE A 77 -11.94 7.88 -8.21
CA ILE A 77 -12.44 6.51 -8.13
C ILE A 77 -11.78 5.72 -6.99
N ALA A 78 -12.41 4.62 -6.58
CA ALA A 78 -11.80 3.60 -5.73
C ALA A 78 -12.30 2.23 -6.16
N VAL A 79 -11.40 1.25 -6.17
CA VAL A 79 -11.69 -0.17 -6.44
C VAL A 79 -11.40 -0.94 -5.15
N ASP A 80 -12.30 -1.86 -4.79
CA ASP A 80 -12.08 -2.76 -3.67
C ASP A 80 -11.39 -4.03 -4.15
N ASP A 81 -10.17 -4.25 -3.70
CA ASP A 81 -9.41 -5.44 -4.07
C ASP A 81 -10.08 -6.71 -3.53
N GLY A 82 -10.59 -6.70 -2.30
CA GLY A 82 -11.24 -7.86 -1.68
C GLY A 82 -12.46 -8.35 -2.46
N ILE A 83 -13.33 -7.46 -2.90
CA ILE A 83 -14.50 -7.77 -3.73
C ILE A 83 -14.07 -8.18 -5.13
N ALA A 84 -13.05 -7.54 -5.70
CA ALA A 84 -12.56 -7.84 -7.05
C ALA A 84 -11.78 -9.17 -7.16
N MET A 85 -11.36 -9.75 -6.03
CA MET A 85 -10.60 -11.01 -5.99
C MET A 85 -11.42 -12.16 -6.60
N GLY A 86 -10.74 -12.98 -7.40
CA GLY A 86 -11.32 -14.22 -7.93
C GLY A 86 -12.09 -14.11 -9.23
N HIS A 87 -12.17 -12.92 -9.83
CA HIS A 87 -12.77 -12.72 -11.15
C HIS A 87 -12.04 -11.62 -11.93
N ASP A 88 -12.45 -11.38 -13.19
CA ASP A 88 -11.86 -10.39 -14.12
C ASP A 88 -11.78 -8.94 -13.57
N GLY A 89 -12.43 -8.64 -12.44
CA GLY A 89 -12.39 -7.34 -11.79
C GLY A 89 -10.99 -7.00 -11.26
N MET A 90 -10.25 -8.01 -10.78
CA MET A 90 -8.89 -7.81 -10.24
C MET A 90 -7.91 -7.25 -11.28
N LEU A 91 -8.17 -7.45 -12.58
CA LEU A 91 -7.37 -6.86 -13.66
C LEU A 91 -7.40 -5.32 -13.63
N TYR A 92 -8.41 -4.71 -12.99
CA TYR A 92 -8.58 -3.25 -12.89
C TYR A 92 -8.03 -2.65 -11.59
N SER A 93 -7.59 -3.47 -10.62
CA SER A 93 -7.08 -2.99 -9.33
C SER A 93 -5.85 -2.10 -9.49
N LEU A 94 -4.69 -2.65 -9.87
CA LEU A 94 -3.46 -1.84 -9.99
C LEU A 94 -3.59 -0.72 -11.02
N PRO A 95 -4.21 -0.91 -12.21
CA PRO A 95 -4.44 0.20 -13.15
C PRO A 95 -5.24 1.37 -12.57
N SER A 96 -6.11 1.13 -11.59
CA SER A 96 -6.86 2.21 -10.92
C SER A 96 -5.92 3.22 -10.24
N ARG A 97 -4.73 2.80 -9.77
CA ARG A 97 -3.72 3.69 -9.19
C ARG A 97 -3.35 4.84 -10.15
N GLU A 98 -3.13 4.53 -11.42
CA GLU A 98 -2.78 5.51 -12.45
C GLU A 98 -3.96 6.45 -12.74
N ILE A 99 -5.18 5.91 -12.79
CA ILE A 99 -6.39 6.71 -13.01
C ILE A 99 -6.64 7.66 -11.85
N ILE A 100 -6.39 7.22 -10.62
CA ILE A 100 -6.50 8.05 -9.42
C ILE A 100 -5.47 9.17 -9.47
N ALA A 101 -4.21 8.86 -9.82
CA ALA A 101 -3.16 9.85 -9.95
C ALA A 101 -3.53 10.94 -10.98
N ASP A 102 -3.96 10.52 -12.17
CA ASP A 102 -4.39 11.45 -13.22
C ASP A 102 -5.61 12.27 -12.82
N SER A 103 -6.59 11.65 -12.16
CA SER A 103 -7.83 12.34 -11.78
C SER A 103 -7.52 13.50 -10.82
N VAL A 104 -6.62 13.27 -9.86
CA VAL A 104 -6.16 14.32 -8.94
C VAL A 104 -5.35 15.37 -9.69
N GLU A 105 -4.41 14.97 -10.55
CA GLU A 105 -3.59 15.87 -11.35
C GLU A 105 -4.43 16.80 -12.24
N TYR A 106 -5.41 16.25 -12.96
CA TYR A 106 -6.31 17.00 -13.83
C TYR A 106 -7.14 18.00 -13.03
N MET A 107 -7.74 17.57 -11.92
CA MET A 107 -8.56 18.46 -11.09
C MET A 107 -7.75 19.62 -10.52
N VAL A 108 -6.55 19.35 -10.02
CA VAL A 108 -5.69 20.36 -9.42
C VAL A 108 -5.13 21.33 -10.47
N ASN A 109 -4.60 20.83 -11.59
CA ASN A 109 -4.01 21.67 -12.62
C ASN A 109 -5.07 22.50 -13.36
N ALA A 110 -6.19 21.91 -13.75
CA ALA A 110 -7.24 22.61 -14.51
C ALA A 110 -7.91 23.73 -13.70
N HIS A 111 -8.05 23.54 -12.38
CA HIS A 111 -8.62 24.56 -11.49
C HIS A 111 -7.57 25.43 -10.80
N CYS A 112 -6.28 25.15 -11.04
CA CYS A 112 -5.13 25.82 -10.45
C CYS A 112 -5.21 25.89 -8.91
N ALA A 113 -5.54 24.78 -8.25
CA ALA A 113 -5.59 24.76 -6.79
C ALA A 113 -4.19 24.98 -6.19
N ASP A 114 -4.15 25.61 -5.01
CA ASP A 114 -2.93 26.05 -4.35
C ASP A 114 -2.32 24.98 -3.45
N ALA A 115 -3.16 24.11 -2.88
CA ALA A 115 -2.79 23.03 -1.98
C ALA A 115 -3.82 21.88 -2.04
N ILE A 116 -3.47 20.71 -1.47
CA ILE A 116 -4.28 19.49 -1.57
C ILE A 116 -4.46 18.82 -0.19
N VAL A 117 -5.68 18.43 0.14
CA VAL A 117 -5.93 17.39 1.15
C VAL A 117 -6.29 16.10 0.44
N CYS A 118 -5.53 15.04 0.70
CA CYS A 118 -5.78 13.71 0.17
C CYS A 118 -6.53 12.87 1.21
N ILE A 119 -7.81 12.59 0.95
CA ILE A 119 -8.63 11.66 1.75
C ILE A 119 -8.61 10.29 1.07
N SER A 120 -7.65 9.45 1.47
CA SER A 120 -7.44 8.10 0.96
C SER A 120 -7.90 7.03 1.95
N ASN A 121 -7.83 5.74 1.59
CA ASN A 121 -7.85 4.68 2.61
C ASN A 121 -7.35 3.33 2.09
N CYS A 122 -8.05 2.77 1.09
CA CYS A 122 -7.82 1.42 0.58
C CYS A 122 -6.60 1.34 -0.36
N ASP A 123 -6.26 0.11 -0.73
CA ASP A 123 -5.01 -0.35 -1.32
C ASP A 123 -4.37 0.60 -2.35
N LYS A 124 -5.05 0.84 -3.48
CA LYS A 124 -4.46 1.58 -4.62
C LYS A 124 -4.73 3.08 -4.56
N ILE A 125 -5.51 3.54 -3.59
CA ILE A 125 -5.94 4.95 -3.47
C ILE A 125 -4.83 5.80 -2.89
N THR A 126 -4.30 5.41 -1.72
CA THR A 126 -3.19 6.11 -1.07
C THR A 126 -1.98 6.28 -2.00
N PRO A 127 -1.47 5.24 -2.69
CA PRO A 127 -0.36 5.40 -3.62
C PRO A 127 -0.73 6.21 -4.87
N GLY A 128 -1.96 6.12 -5.40
CA GLY A 128 -2.38 6.95 -6.55
C GLY A 128 -2.41 8.44 -6.20
N MET A 129 -2.92 8.79 -5.01
CA MET A 129 -2.88 10.15 -4.50
C MET A 129 -1.45 10.62 -4.16
N LEU A 130 -0.59 9.73 -3.66
CA LEU A 130 0.83 10.02 -3.41
C LEU A 130 1.58 10.34 -4.71
N MET A 131 1.37 9.55 -5.76
CA MET A 131 1.91 9.83 -7.09
C MET A 131 1.48 11.21 -7.59
N ALA A 132 0.18 11.54 -7.52
CA ALA A 132 -0.31 12.87 -7.92
C ALA A 132 0.32 14.01 -7.11
N ALA A 133 0.41 13.84 -5.78
CA ALA A 133 1.01 14.84 -4.90
C ALA A 133 2.47 15.14 -5.27
N LEU A 134 3.24 14.09 -5.59
CA LEU A 134 4.64 14.22 -6.00
C LEU A 134 4.78 14.80 -7.42
N ARG A 135 3.89 14.46 -8.37
CA ARG A 135 3.84 15.10 -9.70
C ARG A 135 3.56 16.61 -9.61
N LEU A 136 2.55 16.99 -8.81
CA LEU A 136 2.06 18.36 -8.71
C LEU A 136 2.99 19.26 -7.90
N ASN A 137 3.69 18.69 -6.93
CA ASN A 137 4.62 19.35 -6.02
C ASN A 137 4.13 20.68 -5.44
N ILE A 138 2.89 20.68 -4.93
CA ILE A 138 2.32 21.79 -4.14
C ILE A 138 2.03 21.30 -2.71
N PRO A 139 1.85 22.20 -1.72
CA PRO A 139 1.58 21.80 -0.34
C PRO A 139 0.44 20.77 -0.26
N VAL A 140 0.70 19.68 0.47
CA VAL A 140 -0.21 18.53 0.57
C VAL A 140 -0.22 17.98 1.98
N ILE A 141 -1.37 17.42 2.38
CA ILE A 141 -1.48 16.59 3.58
C ILE A 141 -2.39 15.39 3.30
N PHE A 142 -2.04 14.25 3.89
CA PHE A 142 -2.85 13.04 3.85
C PHE A 142 -3.61 12.84 5.15
N VAL A 143 -4.87 12.44 5.02
CA VAL A 143 -5.70 11.95 6.12
C VAL A 143 -6.52 10.76 5.63
N SER A 144 -6.22 9.56 6.09
CA SER A 144 -6.89 8.36 5.61
C SER A 144 -8.27 8.17 6.27
N GLY A 145 -9.07 7.24 5.77
CA GLY A 145 -10.33 6.83 6.40
C GLY A 145 -10.17 6.03 7.69
N GLY A 146 -9.02 5.36 7.86
CA GLY A 146 -8.67 4.54 9.02
C GLY A 146 -9.00 3.05 8.83
N PRO A 147 -8.31 2.16 9.55
CA PRO A 147 -8.62 0.73 9.59
C PRO A 147 -9.99 0.46 10.22
N MET A 148 -10.64 -0.61 9.75
CA MET A 148 -11.78 -1.22 10.41
C MET A 148 -11.36 -1.96 11.67
N GLU A 149 -12.31 -2.19 12.58
CA GLU A 149 -12.08 -3.03 13.77
C GLU A 149 -11.88 -4.50 13.37
N ALA A 150 -11.09 -5.24 14.14
CA ALA A 150 -10.95 -6.68 13.91
C ALA A 150 -12.27 -7.42 14.20
N GLY A 151 -12.63 -8.36 13.33
CA GLY A 151 -13.83 -9.18 13.46
C GLY A 151 -13.78 -10.13 14.65
N LYS A 152 -14.93 -10.49 15.23
CA LYS A 152 -15.01 -11.45 16.35
C LYS A 152 -16.24 -12.34 16.23
N THR A 153 -16.11 -13.60 16.59
CA THR A 153 -17.23 -14.54 16.74
C THR A 153 -16.94 -15.59 17.80
N LYS A 154 -17.99 -16.20 18.37
CA LYS A 154 -17.88 -17.30 19.33
C LYS A 154 -17.23 -18.57 18.74
N LEU A 155 -17.25 -18.71 17.41
CA LEU A 155 -16.68 -19.86 16.69
C LEU A 155 -15.19 -19.66 16.31
N ALA A 156 -14.59 -18.54 16.68
CA ALA A 156 -13.20 -18.21 16.41
C ALA A 156 -12.41 -18.09 17.72
N SER A 157 -11.16 -18.55 17.70
CA SER A 157 -10.22 -18.47 18.83
C SER A 157 -9.37 -17.19 18.81
N HIS A 158 -9.45 -16.41 17.74
CA HIS A 158 -8.67 -15.21 17.48
C HIS A 158 -9.54 -14.14 16.80
N GLY A 159 -9.01 -12.91 16.69
CA GLY A 159 -9.65 -11.86 15.90
C GLY A 159 -9.66 -12.24 14.42
N LEU A 160 -10.73 -11.91 13.72
CA LEU A 160 -10.94 -12.25 12.32
C LEU A 160 -10.61 -11.08 11.40
N ASP A 161 -10.13 -11.42 10.22
CA ASP A 161 -10.04 -10.53 9.07
C ASP A 161 -10.60 -11.18 7.78
N LEU A 162 -10.54 -10.45 6.66
CA LEU A 162 -11.03 -10.95 5.37
C LEU A 162 -10.37 -12.27 4.94
N VAL A 163 -9.07 -12.45 5.24
CA VAL A 163 -8.34 -13.66 4.85
C VAL A 163 -8.88 -14.87 5.63
N ASP A 164 -9.26 -14.72 6.90
CA ASP A 164 -9.89 -15.81 7.65
C ASP A 164 -11.19 -16.29 6.98
N ALA A 165 -12.05 -15.37 6.52
CA ALA A 165 -13.28 -15.72 5.81
C ALA A 165 -13.00 -16.45 4.48
N MET A 166 -11.95 -16.04 3.76
CA MET A 166 -11.54 -16.70 2.51
C MET A 166 -10.95 -18.08 2.74
N VAL A 167 -10.13 -18.24 3.78
CA VAL A 167 -9.48 -19.51 4.11
C VAL A 167 -10.50 -20.53 4.61
N ILE A 168 -11.42 -20.14 5.50
CA ILE A 168 -12.44 -21.07 6.03
C ILE A 168 -13.42 -21.54 4.94
N ALA A 169 -13.76 -20.67 3.98
CA ALA A 169 -14.62 -21.03 2.85
C ALA A 169 -13.98 -22.08 1.92
N ALA A 170 -12.66 -22.25 1.96
CA ALA A 170 -11.92 -23.22 1.18
C ALA A 170 -11.65 -24.54 1.93
N ASP A 171 -11.92 -24.58 3.23
CA ASP A 171 -11.68 -25.75 4.08
C ASP A 171 -12.88 -26.70 4.00
N SER A 172 -12.71 -27.82 3.30
CA SER A 172 -13.75 -28.85 3.15
C SER A 172 -14.18 -29.52 4.46
N SER A 173 -13.44 -29.33 5.56
CA SER A 173 -13.80 -29.84 6.89
C SER A 173 -14.68 -28.87 7.70
N ALA A 174 -14.80 -27.61 7.28
CA ALA A 174 -15.63 -26.62 7.93
C ALA A 174 -17.12 -26.80 7.58
N SER A 175 -18.02 -26.59 8.55
CA SER A 175 -19.46 -26.59 8.27
C SER A 175 -19.90 -25.27 7.62
N ASP A 176 -20.94 -25.32 6.80
CA ASP A 176 -21.56 -24.13 6.19
C ASP A 176 -21.97 -23.08 7.23
N GLU A 177 -22.43 -23.52 8.40
CA GLU A 177 -22.75 -22.64 9.54
C GLU A 177 -21.52 -21.87 10.03
N LYS A 178 -20.38 -22.55 10.17
CA LYS A 178 -19.13 -21.91 10.59
C LYS A 178 -18.65 -20.93 9.54
N VAL A 179 -18.72 -21.29 8.25
CA VAL A 179 -18.34 -20.39 7.14
C VAL A 179 -19.22 -19.14 7.13
N ALA A 180 -20.54 -19.30 7.24
CA ALA A 180 -21.48 -18.17 7.27
C ALA A 180 -21.27 -17.24 8.47
N GLU A 181 -20.87 -17.78 9.62
CA GLU A 181 -20.57 -16.98 10.80
C GLU A 181 -19.26 -16.19 10.63
N TYR A 182 -18.22 -16.79 10.03
CA TYR A 182 -16.97 -16.07 9.73
C TYR A 182 -17.22 -14.95 8.72
N GLU A 183 -18.00 -15.21 7.66
CA GLU A 183 -18.41 -14.20 6.68
C GLU A 183 -19.08 -12.98 7.35
N ARG A 184 -20.05 -13.22 8.23
CA ARG A 184 -20.80 -12.15 8.92
C ARG A 184 -19.96 -11.31 9.88
N SER A 185 -18.87 -11.88 10.40
CA SER A 185 -18.08 -11.27 11.47
C SER A 185 -16.74 -10.71 11.02
N ALA A 186 -16.17 -11.12 9.90
CA ALA A 186 -14.80 -10.78 9.50
C ALA A 186 -14.56 -9.28 9.23
N CYS A 187 -15.57 -8.58 8.70
CA CYS A 187 -15.49 -7.15 8.38
C CYS A 187 -16.63 -6.38 9.08
N PRO A 188 -16.53 -6.16 10.41
CA PRO A 188 -17.66 -5.67 11.19
C PRO A 188 -17.98 -4.19 10.93
N THR A 189 -17.01 -3.38 10.51
CA THR A 189 -17.16 -1.93 10.41
C THR A 189 -16.66 -1.35 9.09
N CYS A 190 -16.99 -0.08 8.83
CA CYS A 190 -16.27 0.71 7.81
C CYS A 190 -14.78 0.84 8.15
N GLY A 191 -13.96 1.13 7.12
CA GLY A 191 -12.51 1.28 7.24
C GLY A 191 -11.73 0.36 6.30
N SER A 192 -10.43 0.60 6.13
CA SER A 192 -9.53 -0.33 5.42
C SER A 192 -9.47 -1.66 6.17
N CYS A 193 -8.95 -2.73 5.56
CA CYS A 193 -8.81 -4.04 6.20
C CYS A 193 -8.21 -3.95 7.62
N SER A 194 -8.52 -4.88 8.52
CA SER A 194 -8.08 -4.81 9.93
C SER A 194 -6.60 -5.19 10.17
N GLY A 195 -6.00 -5.97 9.26
CA GLY A 195 -4.60 -6.41 9.31
C GLY A 195 -3.62 -5.49 8.57
N MET A 196 -2.32 -5.78 8.64
CA MET A 196 -1.25 -5.06 7.93
C MET A 196 -1.15 -5.48 6.45
N PHE A 197 -2.24 -5.26 5.72
CA PHE A 197 -2.31 -5.40 4.26
C PHE A 197 -1.81 -4.12 3.56
N THR A 198 -1.90 -4.01 2.23
CA THR A 198 -1.34 -2.85 1.52
C THR A 198 -1.99 -1.54 1.93
N ALA A 199 -3.31 -1.49 2.12
CA ALA A 199 -4.03 -0.29 2.54
C ALA A 199 -3.42 0.32 3.81
N ASN A 200 -3.30 -0.47 4.89
CA ASN A 200 -2.73 0.00 6.13
C ASN A 200 -1.22 0.25 6.01
N SER A 201 -0.49 -0.64 5.34
CA SER A 201 0.95 -0.45 5.12
C SER A 201 1.20 0.92 4.45
N MET A 202 0.50 1.23 3.36
CA MET A 202 0.63 2.53 2.69
C MET A 202 0.20 3.69 3.59
N ASN A 203 -0.90 3.58 4.34
CA ASN A 203 -1.32 4.64 5.26
C ASN A 203 -0.28 4.91 6.35
N CYS A 204 0.41 3.88 6.85
CA CYS A 204 1.54 4.00 7.77
C CYS A 204 2.76 4.62 7.09
N LEU A 205 3.04 4.25 5.84
CA LEU A 205 4.19 4.79 5.11
C LEU A 205 4.08 6.28 4.84
N VAL A 206 2.87 6.81 4.60
CA VAL A 206 2.69 8.26 4.44
C VAL A 206 2.97 9.04 5.75
N GLU A 207 2.82 8.42 6.93
CA GLU A 207 3.31 9.00 8.19
C GLU A 207 4.84 9.04 8.22
N ALA A 208 5.52 7.94 7.87
CA ALA A 208 6.98 7.88 7.84
C ALA A 208 7.63 8.78 6.78
N LEU A 209 6.96 8.97 5.63
CA LEU A 209 7.34 9.95 4.63
C LEU A 209 7.18 11.39 5.14
N GLY A 210 6.46 11.61 6.23
CA GLY A 210 6.24 12.92 6.82
C GLY A 210 5.08 13.71 6.21
N LEU A 211 4.21 13.08 5.41
CA LEU A 211 3.10 13.73 4.68
C LEU A 211 1.73 13.57 5.35
N ALA A 212 1.65 12.81 6.45
CA ALA A 212 0.43 12.59 7.23
C ALA A 212 0.63 12.95 8.71
N LEU A 213 -0.49 13.10 9.43
CA LEU A 213 -0.47 13.32 10.88
C LEU A 213 -0.22 12.02 11.66
N PRO A 214 0.40 12.09 12.85
CA PRO A 214 0.58 10.93 13.72
C PRO A 214 -0.76 10.26 14.07
N GLY A 215 -0.83 8.95 13.89
CA GLY A 215 -2.06 8.16 14.09
C GLY A 215 -2.90 7.96 12.83
N ASN A 216 -2.54 8.59 11.70
CA ASN A 216 -3.22 8.45 10.41
C ASN A 216 -3.50 6.99 10.02
N GLY A 217 -2.47 6.14 10.05
CA GLY A 217 -2.52 4.75 9.63
C GLY A 217 -3.07 3.77 10.68
N SER A 218 -3.16 4.16 11.96
CA SER A 218 -3.47 3.21 13.04
C SER A 218 -4.79 3.49 13.80
N THR A 219 -5.26 4.74 13.88
CA THR A 219 -6.50 5.04 14.60
C THR A 219 -7.72 4.47 13.87
N LEU A 220 -8.57 3.69 14.54
CA LEU A 220 -9.73 3.06 13.91
C LEU A 220 -10.71 4.07 13.28
N ALA A 221 -11.31 3.70 12.14
CA ALA A 221 -12.30 4.51 11.42
C ALA A 221 -13.52 4.90 12.27
N THR A 222 -13.91 4.00 13.18
CA THR A 222 -15.08 4.13 14.06
C THR A 222 -14.80 4.97 15.30
N HIS A 223 -13.54 5.17 15.69
CA HIS A 223 -13.21 5.84 16.95
C HIS A 223 -13.30 7.36 16.83
N SER A 224 -13.92 8.03 17.81
CA SER A 224 -14.23 9.46 17.78
C SER A 224 -12.99 10.36 17.67
N ASP A 225 -11.87 9.97 18.28
CA ASP A 225 -10.60 10.72 18.18
C ASP A 225 -10.12 10.92 16.75
N ARG A 226 -10.53 10.04 15.81
CA ARG A 226 -10.16 10.18 14.41
C ARG A 226 -10.73 11.45 13.78
N GLU A 227 -11.84 11.99 14.28
CA GLU A 227 -12.39 13.27 13.85
C GLU A 227 -11.35 14.40 13.94
N GLN A 228 -10.54 14.39 15.00
CA GLN A 228 -9.50 15.40 15.21
C GLN A 228 -8.40 15.34 14.16
N LEU A 229 -8.10 14.16 13.59
CA LEU A 229 -7.14 14.06 12.48
C LEU A 229 -7.64 14.79 11.23
N PHE A 230 -8.93 14.68 10.90
CA PHE A 230 -9.54 15.38 9.77
C PHE A 230 -9.57 16.90 10.00
N LEU A 231 -9.97 17.34 11.19
CA LEU A 231 -9.98 18.76 11.54
C LEU A 231 -8.56 19.36 11.52
N GLN A 232 -7.60 18.65 12.13
CA GLN A 232 -6.21 19.09 12.15
C GLN A 232 -5.60 19.11 10.75
N ALA A 233 -5.96 18.17 9.87
CA ALA A 233 -5.51 18.18 8.47
C ALA A 233 -5.99 19.44 7.74
N GLY A 234 -7.27 19.82 7.93
CA GLY A 234 -7.83 21.05 7.35
C GLY A 234 -7.14 22.33 7.84
N ARG A 235 -6.72 22.39 9.10
CA ARG A 235 -5.92 23.51 9.63
C ARG A 235 -4.50 23.52 9.08
N THR A 236 -3.86 22.36 9.11
CA THR A 236 -2.45 22.20 8.76
C THR A 236 -2.22 22.51 7.29
N ILE A 237 -3.11 22.09 6.38
CA ILE A 237 -2.94 22.38 4.95
C ILE A 237 -2.98 23.87 4.62
N VAL A 238 -3.84 24.64 5.32
CA VAL A 238 -3.91 26.10 5.15
C VAL A 238 -2.61 26.74 5.65
N GLU A 239 -2.05 26.23 6.75
CA GLU A 239 -0.77 26.67 7.29
C GLU A 239 0.41 26.38 6.34
N LEU A 240 0.51 25.15 5.83
CA LEU A 240 1.55 24.78 4.85
C LEU A 240 1.45 25.63 3.57
N CYS A 241 0.22 25.92 3.13
CA CYS A 241 -0.02 26.81 1.99
C CYS A 241 0.49 28.24 2.28
N LYS A 242 0.20 28.80 3.46
CA LYS A 242 0.72 30.12 3.86
C LYS A 242 2.24 30.14 3.95
N ARG A 243 2.87 29.13 4.54
CA ARG A 243 4.33 29.01 4.61
C ARG A 243 4.97 29.02 3.22
N TYR A 244 4.45 28.21 2.29
CA TYR A 244 5.01 28.16 0.94
C TYR A 244 4.85 29.48 0.17
N TYR A 245 3.61 29.96 -0.01
CA TYR A 245 3.34 31.13 -0.85
C TYR A 245 3.62 32.47 -0.15
N GLY A 246 3.36 32.55 1.16
CA GLY A 246 3.47 33.78 1.95
C GLY A 246 4.79 33.95 2.71
N GLU A 247 5.54 32.87 2.95
CA GLU A 247 6.82 32.92 3.67
C GLU A 247 8.00 32.41 2.82
N ASN A 248 7.73 31.94 1.60
CA ASN A 248 8.73 31.38 0.69
C ASN A 248 9.44 30.14 1.28
N ASP A 249 8.73 29.37 2.09
CA ASP A 249 9.24 28.15 2.70
C ASP A 249 8.98 26.95 1.78
N GLU A 250 9.96 26.58 0.97
CA GLU A 250 9.86 25.41 0.10
C GLU A 250 9.95 24.10 0.88
N SER A 251 10.37 24.10 2.16
CA SER A 251 10.53 22.87 2.94
C SER A 251 9.22 22.14 3.20
N VAL A 252 8.07 22.78 2.94
CA VAL A 252 6.73 22.20 3.10
C VAL A 252 6.20 21.51 1.82
N LEU A 253 6.94 21.60 0.72
CA LEU A 253 6.56 20.94 -0.52
C LEU A 253 6.78 19.43 -0.42
N PRO A 254 5.92 18.60 -1.05
CA PRO A 254 5.98 17.16 -0.89
C PRO A 254 7.30 16.55 -1.37
N ARG A 255 7.94 17.06 -2.43
CA ARG A 255 9.26 16.55 -2.86
C ARG A 255 10.40 16.90 -1.90
N ASN A 256 10.23 17.95 -1.09
CA ASN A 256 11.22 18.34 -0.08
C ASN A 256 11.03 17.57 1.23
N ILE A 257 9.77 17.29 1.61
CA ILE A 257 9.42 16.43 2.75
C ILE A 257 9.73 14.96 2.42
N ALA A 258 9.10 14.40 1.38
CA ALA A 258 9.26 13.03 0.93
C ALA A 258 10.43 12.90 -0.06
N ASN A 259 11.63 13.28 0.38
CA ASN A 259 12.87 13.13 -0.38
C ASN A 259 13.48 11.72 -0.22
N PHE A 260 14.67 11.48 -0.78
CA PHE A 260 15.33 10.17 -0.75
C PHE A 260 15.49 9.58 0.65
N LYS A 261 15.93 10.38 1.62
CA LYS A 261 16.07 9.93 3.00
C LYS A 261 14.72 9.58 3.63
N ALA A 262 13.65 10.31 3.28
CA ALA A 262 12.31 9.99 3.75
C ALA A 262 11.80 8.68 3.15
N PHE A 263 12.14 8.38 1.90
CA PHE A 263 11.85 7.08 1.28
C PHE A 263 12.63 5.94 1.94
N GLU A 264 13.90 6.16 2.32
CA GLU A 264 14.64 5.19 3.15
C GLU A 264 13.98 4.98 4.53
N ASN A 265 13.49 6.04 5.17
CA ASN A 265 12.74 5.92 6.43
C ASN A 265 11.44 5.14 6.25
N ALA A 266 10.67 5.42 5.20
CA ALA A 266 9.45 4.70 4.88
C ALA A 266 9.73 3.22 4.62
N MET A 267 10.73 2.91 3.79
CA MET A 267 11.12 1.52 3.52
C MET A 267 11.63 0.81 4.79
N THR A 268 12.40 1.50 5.62
CA THR A 268 12.85 1.00 6.93
C THR A 268 11.67 0.68 7.84
N LEU A 269 10.65 1.54 7.91
CA LEU A 269 9.41 1.26 8.64
C LEU A 269 8.71 0.01 8.06
N ASP A 270 8.55 -0.08 6.74
CA ASP A 270 7.84 -1.17 6.10
C ASP A 270 8.49 -2.54 6.33
N ILE A 271 9.82 -2.59 6.22
CA ILE A 271 10.64 -3.77 6.52
C ILE A 271 10.48 -4.15 8.00
N ALA A 272 10.51 -3.17 8.91
CA ALA A 272 10.37 -3.40 10.34
C ALA A 272 8.98 -3.92 10.72
N MET A 273 7.94 -3.54 9.97
CA MET A 273 6.58 -4.04 10.15
C MET A 273 6.33 -5.39 9.49
N GLY A 274 7.20 -5.79 8.55
CA GLY A 274 6.91 -6.88 7.62
C GLY A 274 5.63 -6.60 6.85
N GLY A 275 5.53 -5.40 6.27
CA GLY A 275 4.37 -4.92 5.52
C GLY A 275 4.12 -5.68 4.22
N SER A 276 3.16 -5.19 3.42
CA SER A 276 2.78 -5.82 2.15
C SER A 276 3.90 -5.68 1.10
N THR A 277 4.22 -6.71 0.32
CA THR A 277 5.19 -6.58 -0.79
C THR A 277 4.75 -5.57 -1.86
N ASN A 278 3.45 -5.24 -1.94
CA ASN A 278 2.93 -4.21 -2.84
C ASN A 278 3.46 -2.81 -2.51
N THR A 279 3.86 -2.53 -1.28
CA THR A 279 4.44 -1.22 -0.89
C THR A 279 5.71 -0.93 -1.69
N ILE A 280 6.53 -1.94 -1.98
CA ILE A 280 7.73 -1.81 -2.83
C ILE A 280 7.33 -1.26 -4.19
N LEU A 281 6.33 -1.87 -4.84
CA LEU A 281 5.81 -1.42 -6.13
C LEU A 281 5.29 0.02 -6.06
N HIS A 282 4.64 0.39 -4.95
CA HIS A 282 4.05 1.71 -4.75
C HIS A 282 5.08 2.80 -4.43
N LEU A 283 6.10 2.51 -3.64
CA LEU A 283 7.21 3.41 -3.36
C LEU A 283 8.07 3.63 -4.61
N LEU A 284 8.36 2.58 -5.38
CA LEU A 284 9.05 2.74 -6.66
C LEU A 284 8.27 3.65 -7.62
N ALA A 285 6.94 3.48 -7.68
CA ALA A 285 6.08 4.35 -8.48
C ALA A 285 6.09 5.81 -7.98
N ALA A 286 6.00 6.02 -6.66
CA ALA A 286 6.07 7.34 -6.07
C ALA A 286 7.44 8.01 -6.32
N ALA A 287 8.55 7.26 -6.25
CA ALA A 287 9.90 7.77 -6.51
C ALA A 287 10.06 8.27 -7.95
N GLN A 288 9.49 7.56 -8.93
CA GLN A 288 9.45 7.98 -10.34
C GLN A 288 8.72 9.32 -10.54
N GLU A 289 7.68 9.58 -9.74
CA GLU A 289 6.92 10.84 -9.79
C GLU A 289 7.54 11.96 -8.94
N ALA A 290 8.35 11.59 -7.95
CA ALA A 290 9.22 12.51 -7.23
C ALA A 290 10.47 12.91 -8.03
N GLU A 291 10.69 12.31 -9.22
CA GLU A 291 11.89 12.46 -10.04
C GLU A 291 13.17 12.08 -9.28
N MET A 292 13.11 10.93 -8.62
CA MET A 292 14.15 10.44 -7.72
C MET A 292 14.66 9.05 -8.14
N GLU A 293 15.97 8.86 -8.04
CA GLU A 293 16.64 7.58 -8.29
C GLU A 293 16.59 6.68 -7.05
N PHE A 294 15.44 6.07 -6.77
CA PHE A 294 15.26 5.06 -5.70
C PHE A 294 14.79 3.75 -6.32
N ASP A 295 15.53 2.66 -6.11
CA ASP A 295 15.27 1.38 -6.77
C ASP A 295 15.36 0.15 -5.85
N LEU A 296 15.19 -1.05 -6.43
CA LEU A 296 15.21 -2.31 -5.67
C LEU A 296 16.55 -2.59 -4.96
N ARG A 297 17.67 -1.98 -5.37
CA ARG A 297 18.98 -2.14 -4.73
C ARG A 297 19.03 -1.36 -3.42
N ASP A 298 18.39 -0.20 -3.35
CA ASP A 298 18.22 0.53 -2.09
C ASP A 298 17.40 -0.27 -1.09
N ILE A 299 16.32 -0.88 -1.58
CA ILE A 299 15.44 -1.72 -0.76
C ILE A 299 16.19 -2.96 -0.25
N ASP A 300 16.93 -3.68 -1.10
CA ASP A 300 17.75 -4.83 -0.66
C ASP A 300 18.82 -4.41 0.36
N ARG A 301 19.48 -3.28 0.13
CA ARG A 301 20.47 -2.74 1.07
C ARG A 301 19.85 -2.56 2.45
N LEU A 302 18.69 -1.90 2.54
CA LEU A 302 17.98 -1.68 3.81
C LEU A 302 17.52 -3.01 4.44
N SER A 303 16.95 -3.92 3.65
CA SER A 303 16.35 -5.14 4.17
C SER A 303 17.33 -6.12 4.82
N ARG A 304 18.63 -5.97 4.54
CA ARG A 304 19.71 -6.77 5.14
C ARG A 304 20.01 -6.41 6.60
N PHE A 305 19.68 -5.20 7.05
CA PHE A 305 20.08 -4.75 8.39
C PHE A 305 18.93 -4.15 9.22
N VAL A 306 17.78 -3.86 8.60
CA VAL A 306 16.60 -3.40 9.34
C VAL A 306 15.93 -4.59 10.04
N PRO A 307 15.77 -4.57 11.38
CA PRO A 307 15.16 -5.66 12.13
C PRO A 307 13.63 -5.64 12.03
N GLN A 308 13.00 -6.80 12.20
CA GLN A 308 11.53 -6.89 12.26
C GLN A 308 11.02 -6.63 13.68
N LEU A 309 10.41 -5.45 13.90
CA LEU A 309 9.96 -4.99 15.22
C LEU A 309 8.53 -5.37 15.56
N CYS A 310 7.66 -5.55 14.56
CA CYS A 310 6.29 -6.02 14.79
C CYS A 310 5.87 -7.11 13.81
N LYS A 311 4.94 -7.95 14.25
CA LYS A 311 4.26 -8.97 13.45
C LYS A 311 2.76 -8.80 13.66
N VAL A 312 2.04 -8.44 12.60
CA VAL A 312 0.61 -8.17 12.60
C VAL A 312 -0.05 -9.11 11.58
N ALA A 313 -1.34 -9.41 11.74
CA ALA A 313 -2.11 -10.18 10.78
C ALA A 313 -1.84 -9.66 9.34
N PRO A 314 -1.56 -10.54 8.37
CA PRO A 314 -1.69 -12.01 8.42
C PRO A 314 -0.47 -12.76 9.00
N ASN A 315 0.65 -12.07 9.30
CA ASN A 315 1.91 -12.74 9.68
C ASN A 315 1.76 -13.56 10.97
N ILE A 316 0.98 -13.04 11.92
CA ILE A 316 0.52 -13.76 13.11
C ILE A 316 -0.93 -13.36 13.41
N GLN A 317 -1.69 -14.27 14.01
CA GLN A 317 -3.11 -14.05 14.34
C GLN A 317 -3.34 -13.29 15.65
N LYS A 318 -2.25 -12.87 16.32
CA LYS A 318 -2.31 -12.26 17.66
C LYS A 318 -2.67 -10.78 17.63
N TYR A 319 -2.25 -10.04 16.60
CA TYR A 319 -2.33 -8.58 16.56
C TYR A 319 -2.96 -8.08 15.26
N HIS A 320 -3.80 -7.07 15.37
CA HIS A 320 -4.39 -6.28 14.28
C HIS A 320 -4.00 -4.80 14.41
N MET A 321 -4.45 -3.93 13.51
CA MET A 321 -4.11 -2.50 13.58
C MET A 321 -4.54 -1.81 14.88
N GLU A 322 -5.64 -2.27 15.50
CA GLU A 322 -6.08 -1.76 16.81
C GLU A 322 -5.05 -1.99 17.92
N ASP A 323 -4.29 -3.10 17.85
CA ASP A 323 -3.21 -3.41 18.79
C ASP A 323 -1.94 -2.61 18.49
N VAL A 324 -1.64 -2.38 17.20
CA VAL A 324 -0.55 -1.48 16.79
C VAL A 324 -0.80 -0.07 17.31
N HIS A 325 -2.04 0.41 17.21
CA HIS A 325 -2.43 1.70 17.78
C HIS A 325 -2.22 1.75 19.30
N ARG A 326 -2.71 0.72 20.02
CA ARG A 326 -2.52 0.57 21.47
C ARG A 326 -1.04 0.58 21.90
N ALA A 327 -0.15 0.07 21.05
CA ALA A 327 1.29 0.07 21.30
C ALA A 327 1.99 1.42 21.00
N GLY A 328 1.23 2.46 20.69
CA GLY A 328 1.71 3.81 20.34
C GLY A 328 1.89 4.03 18.83
N GLY A 329 1.30 3.17 18.01
CA GLY A 329 1.20 3.34 16.57
C GLY A 329 2.56 3.45 15.88
N ILE A 330 2.58 4.22 14.78
CA ILE A 330 3.75 4.31 13.89
C ILE A 330 4.91 5.02 14.56
N PHE A 331 4.64 6.02 15.40
CA PHE A 331 5.69 6.78 16.08
C PHE A 331 6.43 5.97 17.15
N SER A 332 5.81 4.95 17.78
CA SER A 332 6.54 3.98 18.59
C SER A 332 7.53 3.13 17.79
N ILE A 333 7.15 2.72 16.57
CA ILE A 333 8.04 1.95 15.68
C ILE A 333 9.20 2.83 15.22
N LEU A 334 8.90 4.05 14.75
CA LEU A 334 9.91 5.02 14.34
C LEU A 334 10.84 5.39 15.50
N GLY A 335 10.31 5.58 16.71
CA GLY A 335 11.13 5.86 17.89
C GLY A 335 12.07 4.71 18.26
N SER A 336 11.63 3.46 18.14
CA SER A 336 12.47 2.27 18.32
C SER A 336 13.60 2.20 17.29
N LEU A 337 13.28 2.42 16.00
CA LEU A 337 14.25 2.44 14.91
C LEU A 337 15.25 3.59 15.04
N ALA A 338 14.80 4.78 15.44
CA ALA A 338 15.67 5.94 15.70
C ALA A 338 16.67 5.67 16.82
N ARG A 339 16.24 5.02 17.93
CA ARG A 339 17.16 4.59 19.00
C ARG A 339 18.19 3.56 18.51
N GLY A 340 17.82 2.74 17.53
CA GLY A 340 18.73 1.83 16.84
C GLY A 340 19.67 2.50 15.83
N GLY A 341 19.55 3.81 15.59
CA GLY A 341 20.36 4.52 14.58
C GLY A 341 19.97 4.20 13.14
N LEU A 342 18.74 3.73 12.90
CA LEU A 342 18.26 3.23 11.61
C LEU A 342 17.42 4.24 10.82
N LEU A 343 17.24 5.48 11.33
CA LEU A 343 16.42 6.50 10.68
C LEU A 343 17.18 7.82 10.49
N HIS A 344 16.81 8.52 9.42
CA HIS A 344 17.14 9.93 9.19
C HIS A 344 16.16 10.81 9.95
N THR A 345 16.57 11.35 11.09
CA THR A 345 15.66 12.05 12.01
C THR A 345 15.64 13.57 11.84
N ASP A 346 16.49 14.12 10.96
CA ASP A 346 16.63 15.54 10.65
C ASP A 346 15.58 16.08 9.65
N LEU A 347 14.75 15.20 9.08
CA LEU A 347 13.83 15.53 7.99
C LEU A 347 12.58 16.28 8.45
N PRO A 348 12.09 17.28 7.71
CA PRO A 348 10.83 17.95 8.03
C PRO A 348 9.61 17.05 7.80
N THR A 349 8.53 17.31 8.53
CA THR A 349 7.21 16.71 8.28
C THR A 349 6.15 17.81 8.15
N VAL A 350 4.93 17.43 7.77
CA VAL A 350 3.79 18.35 7.73
C VAL A 350 3.41 18.92 9.11
N HIS A 351 3.86 18.31 10.20
CA HIS A 351 3.43 18.65 11.56
C HIS A 351 4.59 19.03 12.52
N SER A 352 5.84 18.76 12.14
CA SER A 352 7.03 19.00 12.97
C SER A 352 8.19 19.49 12.11
N LYS A 353 9.11 20.27 12.69
CA LYS A 353 10.27 20.77 11.93
C LYS A 353 11.26 19.67 11.60
N THR A 354 11.33 18.66 12.46
CA THR A 354 12.13 17.45 12.25
C THR A 354 11.34 16.20 12.66
N LEU A 355 11.68 15.05 12.09
CA LEU A 355 11.14 13.76 12.50
C LEU A 355 11.54 13.44 13.95
N ALA A 356 12.72 13.86 14.41
CA ALA A 356 13.15 13.76 15.80
C ALA A 356 12.17 14.45 16.76
N GLU A 357 11.74 15.68 16.46
CA GLU A 357 10.73 16.41 17.25
C GLU A 357 9.38 15.68 17.23
N GLY A 358 9.00 15.10 16.09
CA GLY A 358 7.81 14.27 15.97
C GLY A 358 7.88 13.03 16.86
N ILE A 359 8.99 12.29 16.80
CA ILE A 359 9.24 11.10 17.63
C ILE A 359 9.20 11.45 19.12
N ALA A 360 9.90 12.49 19.55
CA ALA A 360 9.93 12.90 20.94
C ALA A 360 8.53 13.23 21.51
N LYS A 361 7.64 13.76 20.66
CA LYS A 361 6.27 14.08 21.06
C LYS A 361 5.34 12.86 21.09
N TRP A 362 5.47 11.96 20.11
CA TRP A 362 4.44 10.94 19.82
C TRP A 362 4.85 9.51 20.17
N ASP A 363 6.14 9.20 20.39
CA ASP A 363 6.55 7.91 20.91
C ASP A 363 6.15 7.81 22.40
N ILE A 364 5.22 6.90 22.70
CA ILE A 364 4.70 6.68 24.06
C ILE A 364 5.77 6.25 25.07
N THR A 365 6.96 5.83 24.60
CA THR A 365 8.11 5.48 25.46
C THR A 365 9.04 6.65 25.74
N GLN A 366 8.84 7.81 25.10
CA GLN A 366 9.63 9.02 25.31
C GLN A 366 8.82 10.18 25.88
N THR A 367 7.54 10.27 25.53
CA THR A 367 6.65 11.35 25.95
C THR A 367 5.93 11.01 27.25
N ASP A 368 5.81 12.00 28.13
CA ASP A 368 4.95 11.96 29.33
C ASP A 368 3.63 12.74 29.10
N ASP A 369 3.31 13.10 27.85
CA ASP A 369 2.07 13.81 27.51
C ASP A 369 0.85 12.89 27.64
N GLU A 370 0.07 13.10 28.70
CA GLU A 370 -1.18 12.37 28.97
C GLU A 370 -2.17 12.42 27.81
N ALA A 371 -2.20 13.49 27.00
CA ALA A 371 -3.08 13.57 25.85
C ALA A 371 -2.66 12.59 24.74
N VAL A 372 -1.35 12.40 24.55
CA VAL A 372 -0.80 11.42 23.61
C VAL A 372 -1.07 10.00 24.10
N HIS A 373 -0.84 9.73 25.38
CA HIS A 373 -1.15 8.42 25.97
C HIS A 373 -2.65 8.12 25.90
N HIS A 374 -3.51 9.10 26.17
CA HIS A 374 -4.95 8.96 26.04
C HIS A 374 -5.38 8.65 24.61
N PHE A 375 -4.80 9.34 23.62
CA PHE A 375 -5.05 9.10 22.20
C PHE A 375 -4.75 7.65 21.81
N PHE A 376 -3.57 7.12 22.14
CA PHE A 376 -3.20 5.74 21.80
C PHE A 376 -3.96 4.68 22.59
N LYS A 377 -4.68 5.04 23.66
CA LYS A 377 -5.65 4.13 24.30
C LYS A 377 -6.93 3.96 23.49
N ALA A 378 -7.16 4.69 22.40
CA ALA A 378 -8.32 4.49 21.52
C ALA A 378 -8.42 3.02 21.08
N GLY A 379 -9.56 2.39 21.33
CA GLY A 379 -9.78 0.97 21.12
C GLY A 379 -11.04 0.66 20.31
N PRO A 380 -11.24 -0.61 19.94
CA PRO A 380 -12.43 -1.06 19.25
C PRO A 380 -13.64 -1.10 20.19
N ALA A 381 -14.86 -0.94 19.65
CA ALA A 381 -16.08 -1.19 20.40
C ALA A 381 -16.65 -2.60 20.19
N GLY A 382 -16.28 -3.29 19.10
CA GLY A 382 -16.85 -4.56 18.69
C GLY A 382 -18.30 -4.47 18.24
N ILE A 383 -18.74 -3.28 17.78
CA ILE A 383 -20.12 -3.02 17.35
C ILE A 383 -20.13 -2.78 15.84
N PRO A 384 -20.86 -3.59 15.06
CA PRO A 384 -20.96 -3.38 13.62
C PRO A 384 -21.55 -2.02 13.24
N THR A 385 -20.88 -1.29 12.34
CA THR A 385 -21.27 0.08 11.96
C THR A 385 -20.58 0.55 10.68
N GLN A 386 -21.29 1.35 9.88
CA GLN A 386 -20.73 2.03 8.69
C GLN A 386 -20.49 3.53 8.94
N THR A 387 -20.71 3.98 10.18
CA THR A 387 -20.60 5.39 10.58
C THR A 387 -19.22 5.65 11.17
N ALA A 388 -18.51 6.64 10.61
CA ALA A 388 -17.27 7.14 11.20
C ALA A 388 -17.51 7.70 12.61
N PHE A 389 -16.51 7.62 13.49
CA PHE A 389 -16.55 8.29 14.82
C PHE A 389 -17.71 7.83 15.72
N SER A 390 -18.30 6.66 15.46
CA SER A 390 -19.50 6.16 16.14
C SER A 390 -19.27 5.70 17.59
N GLN A 391 -18.02 5.57 18.03
CA GLN A 391 -17.67 5.06 19.36
C GLN A 391 -16.41 5.73 19.92
N SER A 392 -16.19 5.65 21.24
CA SER A 392 -15.03 6.24 21.93
C SER A 392 -14.44 5.31 23.01
N THR A 393 -14.56 4.01 22.81
CA THR A 393 -14.06 2.95 23.70
C THR A 393 -12.54 3.01 23.77
N ARG A 394 -12.00 2.79 24.96
CA ARG A 394 -10.55 2.80 25.18
C ARG A 394 -10.08 1.55 25.90
N TRP A 395 -8.84 1.17 25.59
CA TRP A 395 -8.08 0.22 26.40
C TRP A 395 -7.79 0.81 27.78
N GLU A 396 -7.78 -0.04 28.81
CA GLU A 396 -7.42 0.39 30.16
C GLU A 396 -5.95 0.83 30.23
N THR A 397 -5.07 0.10 29.53
CA THR A 397 -3.62 0.34 29.49
C THR A 397 -3.09 0.35 28.05
N LEU A 398 -1.97 1.04 27.84
CA LEU A 398 -1.18 0.95 26.61
C LEU A 398 -0.41 -0.38 26.56
N ASP A 399 0.12 -0.71 25.38
CA ASP A 399 1.10 -1.79 25.19
C ASP A 399 2.50 -1.18 24.99
N ASP A 400 3.18 -0.94 26.11
CA ASP A 400 4.56 -0.43 26.18
C ASP A 400 5.60 -1.54 26.39
N ASP A 401 5.20 -2.81 26.34
CA ASP A 401 6.11 -3.96 26.43
C ASP A 401 6.95 -4.09 25.16
N ARG A 402 8.19 -3.59 25.22
CA ARG A 402 9.15 -3.62 24.11
C ARG A 402 9.94 -4.93 23.99
N GLU A 403 9.60 -5.96 24.76
CA GLU A 403 10.18 -7.30 24.65
C GLU A 403 9.18 -8.29 24.04
N ASN A 404 7.95 -8.36 24.57
CA ASN A 404 6.96 -9.36 24.19
C ASN A 404 5.66 -8.79 23.59
N GLY A 405 5.50 -7.47 23.60
CA GLY A 405 4.34 -6.75 23.09
C GLY A 405 4.23 -6.71 21.56
N CYS A 406 3.26 -5.93 21.07
CA CYS A 406 2.94 -5.76 19.65
C CYS A 406 4.09 -5.08 18.88
N ILE A 407 4.69 -4.05 19.49
CA ILE A 407 5.86 -3.34 18.94
C ILE A 407 7.05 -3.59 19.86
N ARG A 408 8.11 -4.20 19.34
CA ARG A 408 9.32 -4.55 20.07
C ARG A 408 10.46 -3.55 19.86
N SER A 409 11.40 -3.55 20.79
CA SER A 409 12.70 -2.88 20.64
C SER A 409 13.57 -3.59 19.60
N VAL A 410 14.60 -2.89 19.11
CA VAL A 410 15.62 -3.48 18.22
C VAL A 410 16.31 -4.70 18.85
N GLU A 411 16.57 -4.66 20.17
CA GLU A 411 17.20 -5.77 20.90
C GLU A 411 16.34 -7.04 20.92
N HIS A 412 15.02 -6.87 21.07
CA HIS A 412 14.04 -7.96 21.17
C HIS A 412 13.27 -8.19 19.87
N ALA A 413 13.78 -7.70 18.75
CA ALA A 413 13.16 -7.85 17.44
C ALA A 413 12.86 -9.33 17.13
N TYR A 414 11.79 -9.58 16.38
CA TYR A 414 11.43 -10.93 15.95
C TYR A 414 12.49 -11.58 15.06
N SER A 415 13.23 -10.76 14.31
CA SER A 415 14.33 -11.15 13.46
C SER A 415 15.28 -9.96 13.31
N LYS A 416 16.59 -10.25 13.18
CA LYS A 416 17.62 -9.23 12.91
C LYS A 416 17.70 -8.85 11.43
N GLU A 417 17.23 -9.73 10.54
CA GLU A 417 16.98 -9.41 9.14
C GLU A 417 15.49 -9.14 8.94
N GLY A 418 15.18 -8.17 8.08
CA GLY A 418 13.86 -7.59 7.95
C GLY A 418 12.79 -8.52 7.40
N GLY A 419 11.53 -8.04 7.41
CA GLY A 419 10.37 -8.81 6.97
C GLY A 419 10.14 -8.92 5.45
N LEU A 420 11.03 -8.32 4.65
CA LEU A 420 11.00 -8.30 3.19
C LEU A 420 12.41 -8.60 2.65
N ALA A 421 12.51 -9.18 1.47
CA ALA A 421 13.77 -9.34 0.75
C ALA A 421 13.58 -9.21 -0.76
N VAL A 422 14.65 -8.77 -1.45
CA VAL A 422 14.73 -8.73 -2.90
C VAL A 422 15.69 -9.82 -3.37
N LEU A 423 15.28 -10.67 -4.30
CA LEU A 423 16.12 -11.72 -4.86
C LEU A 423 16.47 -11.39 -6.32
N TYR A 424 17.67 -11.78 -6.74
CA TYR A 424 18.15 -11.63 -8.12
C TYR A 424 18.64 -12.96 -8.67
N GLY A 425 18.63 -13.11 -9.98
CA GLY A 425 19.26 -14.27 -10.61
C GLY A 425 18.78 -14.45 -12.04
N ASN A 426 19.16 -15.58 -12.66
CA ASN A 426 18.93 -15.75 -14.09
C ASN A 426 17.43 -15.80 -14.46
N ILE A 427 16.51 -16.11 -13.52
CA ILE A 427 15.05 -16.08 -13.74
C ILE A 427 14.49 -14.66 -13.61
N ALA A 428 15.05 -13.85 -12.71
CA ALA A 428 14.58 -12.52 -12.34
C ALA A 428 15.77 -11.54 -12.33
N LEU A 429 16.21 -11.17 -13.53
CA LEU A 429 17.41 -10.34 -13.76
C LEU A 429 17.28 -8.96 -13.11
N ASP A 430 16.10 -8.36 -13.21
CA ASP A 430 15.80 -7.03 -12.63
C ASP A 430 15.22 -7.16 -11.21
N GLY A 431 15.17 -8.37 -10.67
CA GLY A 431 14.77 -8.66 -9.30
C GLY A 431 13.35 -9.22 -9.15
N CYS A 432 13.09 -9.77 -7.97
CA CYS A 432 11.77 -10.18 -7.49
C CYS A 432 11.69 -10.00 -5.97
N VAL A 433 10.49 -10.07 -5.39
CA VAL A 433 10.27 -9.75 -3.97
C VAL A 433 9.63 -10.88 -3.20
N VAL A 434 10.05 -11.06 -1.95
CA VAL A 434 9.51 -12.05 -1.03
C VAL A 434 9.30 -11.45 0.36
N LYS A 435 8.20 -11.82 1.01
CA LYS A 435 7.89 -11.44 2.39
C LYS A 435 8.47 -12.44 3.38
N THR A 436 9.75 -12.30 3.72
CA THR A 436 10.48 -13.20 4.63
C THR A 436 9.82 -13.34 6.01
N ALA A 437 9.10 -12.30 6.48
CA ALA A 437 8.35 -12.34 7.74
C ALA A 437 7.33 -13.49 7.84
N GLY A 438 6.81 -13.95 6.69
CA GLY A 438 5.83 -15.02 6.60
C GLY A 438 6.42 -16.36 6.13
N VAL A 439 7.74 -16.48 5.95
CA VAL A 439 8.42 -17.69 5.46
C VAL A 439 9.03 -18.47 6.62
N ASP A 440 8.73 -19.76 6.68
CA ASP A 440 9.34 -20.67 7.66
C ASP A 440 10.84 -20.85 7.38
N GLU A 441 11.68 -20.81 8.43
CA GLU A 441 13.14 -20.91 8.31
C GLU A 441 13.60 -22.18 7.59
N SER A 442 12.85 -23.29 7.72
CA SER A 442 13.17 -24.56 7.07
C SER A 442 13.13 -24.52 5.54
N ILE A 443 12.53 -23.49 4.95
CA ILE A 443 12.43 -23.30 3.49
C ILE A 443 13.03 -21.98 3.01
N HIS A 444 13.93 -21.37 3.79
CA HIS A 444 14.68 -20.18 3.34
C HIS A 444 15.62 -20.48 2.16
N VAL A 445 16.08 -21.72 2.07
CA VAL A 445 16.72 -22.30 0.87
C VAL A 445 15.83 -23.43 0.38
N PHE A 446 15.36 -23.32 -0.86
CA PHE A 446 14.40 -24.25 -1.44
C PHE A 446 14.79 -24.59 -2.87
N GLU A 447 15.12 -25.85 -3.12
CA GLU A 447 15.30 -26.40 -4.46
C GLU A 447 14.10 -27.28 -4.81
N GLY A 448 13.45 -27.00 -5.95
CA GLY A 448 12.27 -27.73 -6.35
C GLY A 448 12.13 -27.86 -7.86
N ASN A 449 11.13 -28.64 -8.28
CA ASN A 449 10.79 -28.80 -9.70
C ASN A 449 9.75 -27.77 -10.12
N ALA A 450 9.94 -27.13 -11.26
CA ALA A 450 8.98 -26.18 -11.79
C ALA A 450 7.69 -26.88 -12.21
N LYS A 451 6.55 -26.34 -11.76
CA LYS A 451 5.21 -26.71 -12.20
C LYS A 451 4.55 -25.46 -12.77
N ILE A 452 4.34 -25.43 -14.09
CA ILE A 452 4.00 -24.22 -14.83
C ILE A 452 2.49 -24.04 -14.97
N PHE A 453 2.03 -22.82 -14.71
CA PHE A 453 0.68 -22.34 -15.03
C PHE A 453 0.76 -20.95 -15.68
N GLU A 454 -0.14 -20.66 -16.60
CA GLU A 454 -0.17 -19.38 -17.33
C GLU A 454 -1.34 -18.47 -16.91
N SER A 455 -2.02 -18.86 -15.83
CA SER A 455 -3.05 -18.07 -15.17
C SER A 455 -3.24 -18.50 -13.72
N GLN A 456 -3.75 -17.60 -12.89
CA GLN A 456 -4.28 -17.94 -11.56
C GLN A 456 -5.29 -19.09 -11.65
N ASP A 457 -6.19 -19.06 -12.64
CA ASP A 457 -7.27 -20.04 -12.78
C ASP A 457 -6.75 -21.46 -13.07
N SER A 458 -5.69 -21.59 -13.87
CA SER A 458 -5.04 -22.88 -14.09
C SER A 458 -4.22 -23.34 -12.89
N ALA A 459 -3.53 -22.43 -12.20
CA ALA A 459 -2.81 -22.75 -10.96
C ALA A 459 -3.76 -23.27 -9.86
N VAL A 460 -4.88 -22.57 -9.64
CA VAL A 460 -5.92 -22.98 -8.69
C VAL A 460 -6.46 -24.37 -9.02
N ARG A 461 -6.81 -24.63 -10.29
CA ARG A 461 -7.29 -25.96 -10.72
C ARG A 461 -6.23 -27.04 -10.49
N GLY A 462 -4.97 -26.78 -10.86
CA GLY A 462 -3.88 -27.74 -10.69
C GLY A 462 -3.58 -28.06 -9.22
N ILE A 463 -3.62 -27.06 -8.33
CA ILE A 463 -3.47 -27.26 -6.88
C ILE A 463 -4.63 -28.11 -6.32
N LEU A 464 -5.86 -27.77 -6.67
CA LEU A 464 -7.04 -28.47 -6.14
C LEU A 464 -7.17 -29.91 -6.69
N ALA A 465 -6.70 -30.15 -7.91
CA ALA A 465 -6.69 -31.46 -8.57
C ALA A 465 -5.46 -32.33 -8.23
N ASP A 466 -4.66 -31.93 -7.23
CA ASP A 466 -3.47 -32.68 -6.75
C ASP A 466 -2.39 -32.88 -7.82
N GLU A 467 -2.32 -31.97 -8.81
CA GLU A 467 -1.23 -31.93 -9.78
C GLU A 467 0.05 -31.35 -9.20
N VAL A 468 -0.07 -30.49 -8.19
CA VAL A 468 1.04 -29.91 -7.42
C VAL A 468 1.38 -30.83 -6.27
N LYS A 469 2.68 -31.11 -6.09
CA LYS A 469 3.21 -32.05 -5.09
C LYS A 469 4.25 -31.37 -4.22
N ALA A 470 4.50 -31.94 -3.05
CA ALA A 470 5.61 -31.54 -2.19
C ALA A 470 6.94 -31.56 -2.98
N GLY A 471 7.71 -30.48 -2.87
CA GLY A 471 8.93 -30.24 -3.64
C GLY A 471 8.72 -29.45 -4.93
N ASP A 472 7.48 -29.12 -5.31
CA ASP A 472 7.22 -28.31 -6.50
C ASP A 472 7.39 -26.80 -6.22
N ILE A 473 7.84 -26.08 -7.24
CA ILE A 473 7.82 -24.62 -7.34
C ILE A 473 6.75 -24.28 -8.38
N VAL A 474 5.61 -23.81 -7.90
CA VAL A 474 4.47 -23.43 -8.72
C VAL A 474 4.76 -22.08 -9.35
N ILE A 475 4.99 -22.06 -10.67
CA ILE A 475 5.31 -20.85 -11.43
C ILE A 475 4.07 -20.40 -12.19
N ILE A 476 3.53 -19.23 -11.80
CA ILE A 476 2.37 -18.62 -12.43
C ILE A 476 2.87 -17.43 -13.26
N ARG A 477 2.94 -17.58 -14.59
CA ARG A 477 3.51 -16.58 -15.50
C ARG A 477 2.45 -15.90 -16.37
N TYR A 478 2.84 -14.80 -17.02
CA TYR A 478 1.94 -13.93 -17.77
C TYR A 478 0.86 -13.28 -16.90
N GLU A 479 1.19 -13.01 -15.64
CA GLU A 479 0.35 -12.28 -14.69
C GLU A 479 0.93 -10.90 -14.34
N GLY A 480 2.02 -10.50 -15.01
CA GLY A 480 2.65 -9.19 -14.85
C GLY A 480 1.83 -8.00 -15.39
N PRO A 481 2.37 -6.77 -15.34
CA PRO A 481 1.68 -5.55 -15.78
C PRO A 481 1.10 -5.65 -17.20
N LYS A 482 1.86 -6.21 -18.15
CA LYS A 482 1.44 -6.40 -19.54
C LYS A 482 0.77 -7.74 -19.77
N GLY A 483 1.30 -8.80 -19.16
CA GLY A 483 0.85 -10.18 -19.38
C GLY A 483 -0.53 -10.47 -18.82
N GLY A 484 -0.84 -9.93 -17.64
CA GLY A 484 -2.13 -10.13 -16.95
C GLY A 484 -3.32 -9.79 -17.84
N PRO A 485 -3.42 -8.54 -18.36
CA PRO A 485 -2.72 -7.31 -17.92
C PRO A 485 -3.25 -6.77 -16.58
N GLY A 486 -2.54 -5.80 -15.99
CA GLY A 486 -2.96 -5.16 -14.74
C GLY A 486 -2.30 -5.74 -13.49
N MET A 487 -1.34 -6.66 -13.66
CA MET A 487 -0.57 -7.24 -12.56
C MET A 487 -1.45 -7.70 -11.39
N GLN A 488 -2.38 -8.62 -11.64
CA GLN A 488 -3.42 -8.95 -10.66
C GLN A 488 -2.84 -9.47 -9.34
N GLU A 489 -3.55 -9.19 -8.24
CA GLU A 489 -3.19 -9.69 -6.92
C GLU A 489 -3.81 -11.06 -6.68
N MET A 490 -2.96 -12.07 -6.51
CA MET A 490 -3.38 -13.46 -6.36
C MET A 490 -3.34 -13.88 -4.89
N LEU A 491 -4.49 -14.31 -4.36
CA LEU A 491 -4.60 -14.87 -3.00
C LEU A 491 -4.92 -16.37 -3.05
N TYR A 492 -5.81 -16.79 -3.96
CA TYR A 492 -6.28 -18.18 -4.02
C TYR A 492 -5.20 -19.25 -4.19
N PRO A 493 -4.18 -19.09 -5.06
CA PRO A 493 -3.12 -20.09 -5.15
C PRO A 493 -2.44 -20.33 -3.80
N THR A 494 -2.20 -19.25 -3.04
CA THR A 494 -1.53 -19.33 -1.74
C THR A 494 -2.44 -19.96 -0.67
N SER A 495 -3.71 -19.57 -0.64
CA SER A 495 -4.70 -20.13 0.31
C SER A 495 -4.96 -21.61 0.06
N TYR A 496 -5.10 -22.04 -1.19
CA TYR A 496 -5.37 -23.44 -1.52
C TYR A 496 -4.15 -24.34 -1.34
N LEU A 497 -2.95 -23.82 -1.59
CA LEU A 497 -1.72 -24.55 -1.31
C LEU A 497 -1.56 -24.78 0.20
N LYS A 498 -1.96 -23.80 1.03
CA LYS A 498 -2.06 -23.96 2.49
C LYS A 498 -3.14 -24.98 2.91
N SER A 499 -4.35 -24.91 2.33
CA SER A 499 -5.43 -25.84 2.69
C SER A 499 -5.13 -27.30 2.32
N LYS A 500 -4.32 -27.51 1.27
CA LYS A 500 -3.78 -28.83 0.89
C LYS A 500 -2.60 -29.30 1.76
N GLY A 501 -2.19 -28.53 2.76
CA GLY A 501 -1.06 -28.86 3.64
C GLY A 501 0.32 -28.70 3.00
N LEU A 502 0.40 -28.04 1.84
CA LEU A 502 1.63 -27.87 1.06
C LEU A 502 2.39 -26.57 1.35
N GLY A 503 1.87 -25.71 2.25
CA GLY A 503 2.42 -24.37 2.51
C GLY A 503 3.88 -24.30 2.97
N LYS A 504 4.42 -25.39 3.53
CA LYS A 504 5.85 -25.54 3.91
C LYS A 504 6.62 -26.51 3.02
N ALA A 505 5.98 -27.04 1.99
CA ALA A 505 6.52 -28.10 1.13
C ALA A 505 6.63 -27.66 -0.34
N CYS A 506 6.04 -26.53 -0.72
CA CYS A 506 6.12 -25.95 -2.05
C CYS A 506 6.46 -24.46 -1.97
N ALA A 507 6.93 -23.92 -3.09
CA ALA A 507 7.09 -22.48 -3.30
C ALA A 507 6.15 -21.98 -4.40
N LEU A 508 5.90 -20.68 -4.40
CA LEU A 508 5.14 -19.97 -5.43
C LEU A 508 6.01 -18.87 -6.04
N LEU A 509 6.04 -18.78 -7.37
CA LEU A 509 6.75 -17.73 -8.12
C LEU A 509 5.84 -17.14 -9.20
N THR A 510 5.81 -15.82 -9.31
CA THR A 510 5.05 -15.14 -10.37
C THR A 510 5.69 -13.83 -10.83
N ASP A 511 5.42 -13.46 -12.09
CA ASP A 511 5.62 -12.10 -12.61
C ASP A 511 4.50 -11.13 -12.23
N GLY A 512 3.39 -11.64 -11.67
CA GLY A 512 2.31 -10.87 -11.04
C GLY A 512 2.58 -10.54 -9.56
N ARG A 513 1.51 -10.45 -8.76
CA ARG A 513 1.58 -10.14 -7.32
C ARG A 513 0.87 -11.22 -6.51
N PHE A 514 1.40 -11.49 -5.33
CA PHE A 514 0.66 -12.20 -4.28
C PHE A 514 0.08 -11.19 -3.30
N SER A 515 -1.02 -11.56 -2.64
CA SER A 515 -1.66 -10.63 -1.72
C SER A 515 -0.81 -10.34 -0.48
N GLY A 516 -0.99 -9.15 0.10
CA GLY A 516 -0.44 -8.84 1.42
C GLY A 516 -0.87 -9.83 2.51
N GLY A 517 -1.96 -10.57 2.27
CA GLY A 517 -2.51 -11.69 3.06
C GLY A 517 -1.75 -13.01 2.98
N THR A 518 -0.78 -13.13 2.08
CA THR A 518 -0.07 -14.38 1.82
C THR A 518 0.94 -14.72 2.92
N SER A 519 1.06 -16.02 3.21
CA SER A 519 2.10 -16.62 4.07
C SER A 519 2.76 -17.78 3.32
N GLY A 520 3.95 -18.22 3.77
CA GLY A 520 4.77 -19.20 3.08
C GLY A 520 5.70 -18.59 2.02
N LEU A 521 6.44 -19.44 1.30
CA LEU A 521 7.43 -19.02 0.30
C LEU A 521 6.74 -18.60 -1.01
N SER A 522 6.26 -17.36 -1.04
CA SER A 522 5.56 -16.76 -2.18
C SER A 522 6.34 -15.55 -2.71
N ILE A 523 6.80 -15.64 -3.95
CA ILE A 523 7.69 -14.69 -4.59
C ILE A 523 6.96 -14.02 -5.75
N GLY A 524 6.80 -12.71 -5.69
CA GLY A 524 6.13 -11.91 -6.72
C GLY A 524 7.10 -11.00 -7.47
N HIS A 525 6.55 -10.28 -8.44
CA HIS A 525 7.24 -9.21 -9.17
C HIS A 525 8.48 -9.67 -9.95
N ALA A 526 8.52 -10.95 -10.36
CA ALA A 526 9.63 -11.44 -11.17
C ALA A 526 9.80 -10.57 -12.43
N SER A 527 10.93 -9.87 -12.49
CA SER A 527 11.21 -8.85 -13.49
C SER A 527 12.48 -9.20 -14.30
N PRO A 528 12.47 -9.05 -15.63
CA PRO A 528 11.31 -8.70 -16.47
C PRO A 528 10.19 -9.76 -16.42
N GLU A 529 8.94 -9.34 -16.65
CA GLU A 529 7.80 -10.27 -16.73
C GLU A 529 7.85 -11.14 -18.00
N ALA A 530 7.12 -12.27 -18.03
CA ALA A 530 7.11 -13.16 -19.19
C ALA A 530 6.65 -12.44 -20.47
N ALA A 531 5.58 -11.63 -20.41
CA ALA A 531 5.08 -10.90 -21.58
C ALA A 531 6.05 -9.85 -22.15
N ALA A 532 7.04 -9.43 -21.35
CA ALA A 532 8.10 -8.51 -21.75
C ALA A 532 9.39 -9.23 -22.13
N GLY A 533 9.36 -10.57 -22.27
CA GLY A 533 10.55 -11.35 -22.59
C GLY A 533 11.40 -11.71 -21.38
N GLY A 534 10.84 -11.77 -20.18
CA GLY A 534 11.55 -12.26 -18.98
C GLY A 534 11.92 -13.73 -19.03
N ALA A 535 12.95 -14.11 -18.28
CA ALA A 535 13.43 -15.50 -18.20
C ALA A 535 12.45 -16.44 -17.48
N ILE A 536 11.56 -15.91 -16.63
CA ILE A 536 10.42 -16.68 -16.09
C ILE A 536 9.53 -17.31 -17.19
N GLY A 537 9.46 -16.70 -18.38
CA GLY A 537 8.76 -17.25 -19.53
C GLY A 537 9.50 -18.39 -20.27
N LEU A 538 10.76 -18.65 -19.92
CA LEU A 538 11.59 -19.72 -20.49
C LEU A 538 11.57 -21.02 -19.69
N VAL A 539 11.05 -20.97 -18.46
CA VAL A 539 10.97 -22.14 -17.59
C VAL A 539 9.98 -23.15 -18.18
N GLN A 540 10.37 -24.42 -18.14
CA GLN A 540 9.60 -25.58 -18.60
C GLN A 540 9.24 -26.47 -17.41
N ASP A 541 8.16 -27.25 -17.53
CA ASP A 541 7.75 -28.20 -16.49
C ASP A 541 8.89 -29.19 -16.17
N GLY A 542 9.13 -29.39 -14.88
CA GLY A 542 10.16 -30.29 -14.37
C GLY A 542 11.56 -29.68 -14.25
N ASP A 543 11.80 -28.48 -14.76
CA ASP A 543 13.09 -27.79 -14.55
C ASP A 543 13.38 -27.60 -13.07
N LYS A 544 14.66 -27.64 -12.69
CA LYS A 544 15.09 -27.35 -11.33
C LYS A 544 15.26 -25.85 -11.11
N VAL A 545 14.68 -25.33 -10.03
CA VAL A 545 14.85 -23.94 -9.59
C VAL A 545 15.37 -23.93 -8.15
N LEU A 546 16.38 -23.11 -7.89
CA LEU A 546 16.93 -22.86 -6.56
C LEU A 546 16.53 -21.45 -6.11
N ILE A 547 15.88 -21.38 -4.96
CA ILE A 547 15.58 -20.15 -4.23
C ILE A 547 16.48 -20.13 -3.00
N ASP A 548 17.24 -19.05 -2.81
CA ASP A 548 18.14 -18.86 -1.68
C ASP A 548 17.97 -17.44 -1.13
N ILE A 549 17.09 -17.30 -0.13
CA ILE A 549 16.79 -16.02 0.52
C ILE A 549 18.02 -15.44 1.24
N PRO A 550 18.81 -16.22 2.02
CA PRO A 550 20.02 -15.72 2.66
C PRO A 550 21.02 -15.11 1.68
N ASN A 551 21.24 -15.74 0.53
CA ASN A 551 22.16 -15.24 -0.50
C ASN A 551 21.50 -14.30 -1.52
N ARG A 552 20.23 -13.92 -1.32
CA ARG A 552 19.42 -13.07 -2.22
C ARG A 552 19.41 -13.56 -3.67
N SER A 553 19.29 -14.87 -3.88
CA SER A 553 19.37 -15.47 -5.22
C SER A 553 18.15 -16.32 -5.61
N ILE A 554 17.83 -16.32 -6.90
CA ILE A 554 16.81 -17.19 -7.50
C ILE A 554 17.23 -17.62 -8.92
N ASN A 555 17.49 -18.92 -9.11
CA ASN A 555 18.11 -19.41 -10.34
C ASN A 555 17.43 -20.66 -10.91
N LEU A 556 17.25 -20.68 -12.23
CA LEU A 556 16.95 -21.84 -13.04
C LEU A 556 18.25 -22.62 -13.25
N LEU A 557 18.27 -23.89 -12.86
CA LEU A 557 19.46 -24.73 -12.89
C LEU A 557 19.63 -25.40 -14.26
N ILE A 558 19.83 -24.58 -15.29
CA ILE A 558 20.19 -25.00 -16.65
C ILE A 558 21.44 -24.25 -17.11
N SER A 559 22.09 -24.72 -18.18
CA SER A 559 23.23 -24.00 -18.77
C SER A 559 22.78 -22.73 -19.49
N ASP A 560 23.69 -21.76 -19.61
CA ASP A 560 23.46 -20.53 -20.38
C ASP A 560 23.16 -20.83 -21.86
N GLU A 561 23.75 -21.90 -22.41
CA GLU A 561 23.52 -22.38 -23.78
C GLU A 561 22.07 -22.85 -23.98
N GLU A 562 21.55 -23.65 -23.05
CA GLU A 562 20.15 -24.10 -23.05
C GLU A 562 19.21 -22.90 -22.87
N MET A 563 19.52 -21.98 -21.95
CA MET A 563 18.74 -20.76 -21.74
C MET A 563 18.66 -19.89 -23.00
N ALA A 564 19.80 -19.70 -23.70
CA ALA A 564 19.87 -18.97 -24.96
C ALA A 564 19.12 -19.69 -26.09
N GLY A 565 19.19 -21.02 -26.15
CA GLY A 565 18.40 -21.82 -27.08
C GLY A 565 16.89 -21.61 -26.90
N ARG A 566 16.41 -21.74 -25.65
CA ARG A 566 15.00 -21.51 -25.30
C ARG A 566 14.56 -20.08 -25.58
N ARG A 567 15.43 -19.09 -25.34
CA ARG A 567 15.20 -17.68 -25.72
C ARG A 567 14.93 -17.55 -27.21
N ALA A 568 15.84 -18.03 -28.05
CA ALA A 568 15.73 -17.91 -29.49
C ALA A 568 14.44 -18.58 -30.02
N GLU A 569 14.07 -19.73 -29.46
CA GLU A 569 12.80 -20.39 -29.77
C GLU A 569 11.57 -19.57 -29.34
N GLN A 570 11.60 -19.00 -28.13
CA GLN A 570 10.46 -18.27 -27.59
C GLN A 570 10.28 -16.91 -28.29
N ASP A 571 11.36 -16.24 -28.69
CA ASP A 571 11.30 -15.01 -29.48
C ASP A 571 10.62 -15.25 -30.84
N GLN A 572 10.81 -16.43 -31.45
CA GLN A 572 10.11 -16.83 -32.68
C GLN A 572 8.63 -17.14 -32.45
N LYS A 573 8.28 -17.78 -31.31
CA LYS A 573 6.89 -18.10 -30.93
C LYS A 573 6.09 -16.85 -30.49
N GLY A 574 6.80 -15.86 -29.96
CA GLY A 574 6.27 -14.64 -29.34
C GLY A 574 5.96 -14.80 -27.85
N TRP A 575 5.95 -13.68 -27.13
CA TRP A 575 5.79 -13.61 -25.67
C TRP A 575 4.33 -13.53 -25.24
N LYS A 576 3.63 -14.67 -25.35
CA LYS A 576 2.22 -14.79 -25.01
C LYS A 576 1.89 -16.17 -24.43
N PRO A 577 0.85 -16.29 -23.60
CA PRO A 577 0.36 -17.58 -23.13
C PRO A 577 0.01 -18.51 -24.29
N VAL A 578 0.32 -19.79 -24.12
CA VAL A 578 -0.15 -20.90 -24.94
C VAL A 578 -1.57 -21.30 -24.50
N GLU A 579 -1.86 -21.24 -23.21
CA GLU A 579 -3.19 -21.51 -22.66
C GLU A 579 -4.20 -20.45 -23.15
N LYS A 580 -5.38 -20.89 -23.58
CA LYS A 580 -6.50 -19.99 -23.84
C LYS A 580 -7.07 -19.50 -22.51
N ARG A 581 -6.87 -18.22 -22.22
CA ARG A 581 -7.39 -17.57 -21.01
C ARG A 581 -8.73 -16.88 -21.31
N PRO A 582 -9.85 -17.27 -20.67
CA PRO A 582 -11.17 -16.69 -20.94
C PRO A 582 -11.37 -15.31 -20.27
N ARG A 583 -10.40 -14.39 -20.41
CA ARG A 583 -10.41 -13.06 -19.78
C ARG A 583 -10.98 -11.98 -20.67
N LYS A 584 -11.74 -11.05 -20.10
CA LYS A 584 -12.27 -9.88 -20.82
C LYS A 584 -11.30 -8.70 -20.77
N VAL A 585 -10.38 -8.65 -21.72
CA VAL A 585 -9.40 -7.55 -21.83
C VAL A 585 -9.97 -6.38 -22.65
N THR A 586 -10.43 -5.34 -21.97
CA THR A 586 -11.01 -4.13 -22.56
C THR A 586 -9.95 -3.17 -23.10
N THR A 587 -10.38 -2.14 -23.84
CA THR A 587 -9.48 -1.08 -24.34
C THR A 587 -8.73 -0.37 -23.21
N ALA A 588 -9.36 -0.15 -22.05
CA ALA A 588 -8.72 0.48 -20.89
C ALA A 588 -7.55 -0.37 -20.37
N LEU A 589 -7.74 -1.68 -20.24
CA LEU A 589 -6.69 -2.60 -19.83
C LEU A 589 -5.57 -2.71 -20.88
N LYS A 590 -5.91 -2.66 -22.17
CA LYS A 590 -4.90 -2.60 -23.25
C LYS A 590 -4.08 -1.32 -23.20
N ALA A 591 -4.69 -0.18 -22.91
CA ALA A 591 -3.99 1.08 -22.75
C ALA A 591 -3.01 1.05 -21.56
N TYR A 592 -3.44 0.49 -20.43
CA TYR A 592 -2.54 0.23 -19.30
C TYR A 592 -1.38 -0.68 -19.71
N ALA A 593 -1.68 -1.86 -20.29
CA ALA A 593 -0.66 -2.83 -20.70
C ALA A 593 0.36 -2.25 -21.69
N LEU A 594 -0.08 -1.39 -22.61
CA LEU A 594 0.80 -0.76 -23.59
C LEU A 594 1.82 0.16 -22.91
N LEU A 595 1.38 0.93 -21.92
CA LEU A 595 2.19 1.96 -21.27
C LEU A 595 2.90 1.48 -19.99
N ALA A 596 2.49 0.36 -19.39
CA ALA A 596 3.06 -0.09 -18.13
C ALA A 596 4.57 -0.40 -18.24
N THR A 597 5.35 0.13 -17.31
CA THR A 597 6.73 -0.28 -17.07
C THR A 597 6.77 -1.63 -16.34
N SER A 598 7.96 -2.20 -16.22
CA SER A 598 8.19 -3.41 -15.42
C SER A 598 7.96 -3.14 -13.92
N ALA A 599 7.74 -4.21 -13.15
CA ALA A 599 7.39 -4.14 -11.73
C ALA A 599 8.54 -3.60 -10.86
N ASP A 600 9.79 -3.88 -11.22
CA ASP A 600 11.00 -3.25 -10.63
C ASP A 600 11.04 -1.72 -10.78
N LYS A 601 10.22 -1.16 -11.68
CA LYS A 601 10.05 0.29 -11.90
C LYS A 601 8.72 0.81 -11.37
N GLY A 602 8.02 0.04 -10.54
CA GLY A 602 6.74 0.43 -9.95
C GLY A 602 5.52 0.25 -10.86
N ALA A 603 5.67 -0.37 -12.04
CA ALA A 603 4.58 -0.56 -13.03
C ALA A 603 3.78 0.72 -13.35
N VAL A 604 4.47 1.86 -13.41
CA VAL A 604 3.93 3.17 -13.80
C VAL A 604 3.82 3.28 -15.31
N ARG A 605 3.24 4.38 -15.82
CA ARG A 605 3.30 4.67 -17.26
C ARG A 605 4.73 4.99 -17.70
N ASN A 606 5.11 4.43 -18.83
CA ASN A 606 6.41 4.61 -19.45
C ASN A 606 6.51 5.99 -20.09
N LYS A 607 7.10 6.95 -19.36
CA LYS A 607 7.33 8.34 -19.80
C LYS A 607 8.10 8.40 -21.13
N ALA A 608 9.06 7.51 -21.36
CA ALA A 608 9.85 7.47 -22.59
C ALA A 608 9.02 7.16 -23.85
N MET A 609 7.85 6.52 -23.71
CA MET A 609 6.91 6.32 -24.82
C MET A 609 6.03 7.55 -25.10
N LEU A 610 6.03 8.53 -24.19
CA LEU A 610 5.20 9.74 -24.23
C LEU A 610 6.01 10.99 -24.56
N ASP A 611 7.28 11.07 -24.16
CA ASP A 611 8.15 12.25 -24.35
C ASP A 611 8.42 12.62 -25.83
N GLY A 612 8.03 11.76 -26.78
CA GLY A 612 8.09 12.01 -28.21
C GLY A 612 6.78 12.47 -28.86
N LEU A 613 5.71 12.66 -28.09
CA LEU A 613 4.42 13.23 -28.51
C LEU A 613 4.42 14.75 -28.33
#